data_AF-A0AAW8EQX8-F1
#
_entry.id   AF-A0AAW8EQX8-F1
#
_cell.length_a   1.000
_cell.length_b   1.000
_cell.length_c   1.000
_cell.angle_alpha   90.00
_cell.angle_beta   90.00
_cell.angle_gamma   90.00
#
_symmetry.space_group_name_H-M   'P 1'
#
loop_
_entity.id
_entity.type
_entity.pdbx_description
1 polymer ?
#
loop_
_entity_poly.entity_id
_entity_poly.type
_entity_poly.pdbx_seq_one_letter_code
_entity_poly.pdbx_strand_id
1 'polypeptide(L)'
;MLRYSSSVDDDLGILIFLGAGVLVLIGIVFFGVLSSRRKKAATQRTFTVRQQIIGEQPFLASSDLDASDRRQEELFRETYPIGGSLVLNLVDAEGAWAEREVHVSRIGRSLRAGWPQARIGLTAYFREWENTEFPAVFPVKGTDRITTVELDEGGVTASDDRNAVVWSAQWSALLFSNGSDIVLGDGTGKTIRFDHPDGHPALEELLIKYGTLKQMHF
;
A
#
# COMPACT_ATOMS: atom_id res chain seq x y z
N MET A 1 -75.55 22.60 -29.25
CA MET A 1 -74.37 21.72 -29.41
C MET A 1 -73.33 22.50 -30.20
N LEU A 2 -72.25 22.95 -29.56
CA LEU A 2 -70.92 23.20 -30.16
C LEU A 2 -69.93 23.59 -29.04
N ARG A 3 -69.18 22.56 -28.64
CA ARG A 3 -67.79 22.51 -28.12
C ARG A 3 -67.29 23.66 -27.25
N TYR A 4 -67.36 23.45 -25.94
CA TYR A 4 -66.48 24.07 -24.94
C TYR A 4 -65.58 22.96 -24.37
N SER A 5 -64.49 22.63 -25.08
CA SER A 5 -63.51 21.63 -24.62
C SER A 5 -62.27 21.74 -25.52
N SER A 6 -61.44 22.75 -25.26
CA SER A 6 -60.10 22.82 -25.86
C SER A 6 -59.05 23.46 -24.95
N SER A 7 -59.41 24.23 -23.92
CA SER A 7 -58.41 24.86 -23.05
C SER A 7 -57.86 23.94 -21.95
N VAL A 8 -58.66 22.98 -21.46
CA VAL A 8 -58.27 22.12 -20.34
C VAL A 8 -57.22 21.08 -20.73
N ASP A 9 -57.27 20.56 -21.97
CA ASP A 9 -56.31 19.57 -22.48
C ASP A 9 -54.95 20.22 -22.81
N ASP A 10 -54.94 21.46 -23.30
CA ASP A 10 -53.72 22.23 -23.58
C ASP A 10 -52.98 22.62 -22.29
N ASP A 11 -53.72 23.06 -21.26
CA ASP A 11 -53.15 23.40 -19.95
C ASP A 11 -52.56 22.17 -19.24
N LEU A 12 -53.21 21.00 -19.36
CA LEU A 12 -52.69 19.73 -18.83
C LEU A 12 -51.39 19.31 -19.53
N GLY A 13 -51.32 19.45 -20.84
CA GLY A 13 -50.11 19.17 -21.63
C GLY A 13 -48.94 20.05 -21.23
N ILE A 14 -49.18 21.35 -21.02
CA ILE A 14 -48.18 22.31 -20.54
C ILE A 14 -47.71 21.94 -19.12
N LEU A 15 -48.63 21.57 -18.23
CA LEU A 15 -48.31 21.23 -16.84
C LEU A 15 -47.47 19.94 -16.73
N ILE A 16 -47.76 18.94 -17.56
CA ILE A 16 -46.97 17.70 -17.66
C ILE A 16 -45.57 18.00 -18.22
N PHE A 17 -45.48 18.84 -19.26
CA PHE A 17 -44.19 19.22 -19.83
C PHE A 17 -43.33 20.01 -18.83
N LEU A 18 -43.94 20.93 -18.09
CA LEU A 18 -43.27 21.69 -17.03
C LEU A 18 -42.79 20.76 -15.90
N GLY A 19 -43.66 19.83 -15.46
CA GLY A 19 -43.33 18.84 -14.43
C GLY A 19 -42.19 17.91 -14.87
N ALA A 20 -42.22 17.43 -16.10
CA ALA A 20 -41.15 16.62 -16.69
C ALA A 20 -39.83 17.42 -16.78
N GLY A 21 -39.89 18.68 -17.20
CA GLY A 21 -38.73 19.57 -17.26
C GLY A 21 -38.07 19.79 -15.90
N VAL A 22 -38.86 20.01 -14.85
CA VAL A 22 -38.36 20.13 -13.47
C VAL A 22 -37.71 18.84 -12.99
N LEU A 23 -38.30 17.67 -13.27
CA LEU A 23 -37.72 16.38 -12.90
C LEU A 23 -36.37 16.11 -13.60
N VAL A 24 -36.26 16.47 -14.89
CA VAL A 24 -34.99 16.36 -15.63
C VAL A 24 -33.92 17.27 -15.03
N LEU A 25 -34.27 18.51 -14.68
CA LEU A 25 -33.35 19.45 -14.02
C LEU A 25 -32.88 18.92 -12.65
N ILE A 26 -33.78 18.39 -11.83
CA ILE A 26 -33.44 17.77 -10.55
C ILE A 26 -32.50 16.58 -10.78
N GLY A 27 -32.77 15.74 -11.79
CA GLY A 27 -31.91 14.63 -12.17
C GLY A 27 -30.49 15.08 -12.53
N ILE A 28 -30.36 16.07 -13.42
CA ILE A 28 -29.05 16.60 -13.85
C ILE A 28 -28.27 17.17 -12.65
N VAL A 29 -28.93 17.95 -11.79
CA VAL A 29 -28.28 18.52 -10.60
C VAL A 29 -27.85 17.41 -9.64
N PHE A 30 -28.71 16.43 -9.37
CA PHE A 30 -28.41 15.32 -8.47
C PHE A 30 -27.26 14.46 -9.00
N PHE A 31 -27.31 14.04 -10.27
CA PHE A 31 -26.23 13.30 -10.92
C PHE A 31 -24.94 14.12 -11.05
N GLY A 32 -25.04 15.42 -11.31
CA GLY A 32 -23.90 16.34 -11.36
C GLY A 32 -23.22 16.47 -10.00
N VAL A 33 -23.98 16.61 -8.92
CA VAL A 33 -23.46 16.67 -7.54
C VAL A 33 -22.88 15.33 -7.12
N LEU A 34 -23.55 14.19 -7.39
CA LEU A 34 -23.01 12.87 -7.10
C LEU A 34 -21.70 12.61 -7.86
N SER A 35 -21.67 12.97 -9.14
CA SER A 35 -20.49 12.85 -9.99
C SER A 35 -19.34 13.73 -9.49
N SER A 36 -19.61 14.98 -9.11
CA SER A 36 -18.61 15.90 -8.56
C SER A 36 -18.08 15.42 -7.20
N ARG A 37 -18.95 14.94 -6.30
CA ARG A 37 -18.53 14.37 -5.01
C ARG A 37 -17.70 13.10 -5.19
N ARG A 38 -18.09 12.22 -6.12
CA ARG A 38 -17.33 11.02 -6.46
C ARG A 38 -15.97 11.36 -7.07
N LYS A 39 -15.90 12.35 -7.96
CA LYS A 39 -14.63 12.85 -8.52
C LYS A 39 -13.74 13.45 -7.43
N LYS A 40 -14.28 14.29 -6.54
CA LYS A 40 -13.52 14.88 -5.42
C LYS A 40 -12.99 13.82 -4.46
N ALA A 41 -13.83 12.85 -4.09
CA ALA A 41 -13.42 11.71 -3.25
C ALA A 41 -12.35 10.86 -3.95
N ALA A 42 -12.43 10.68 -5.26
CA ALA A 42 -11.42 9.96 -6.03
C ALA A 42 -10.06 10.69 -6.09
N THR A 43 -10.02 12.01 -5.90
CA THR A 43 -8.76 12.79 -5.99
C THR A 43 -8.19 13.19 -4.62
N GLN A 44 -8.95 13.04 -3.54
CA GLN A 44 -8.53 13.49 -2.23
C GLN A 44 -7.69 12.40 -1.53
N ARG A 45 -6.47 12.75 -1.14
CA ARG A 45 -5.60 11.90 -0.31
C ARG A 45 -6.15 11.86 1.12
N THR A 46 -6.36 10.67 1.66
CA THR A 46 -6.79 10.46 3.04
C THR A 46 -5.67 9.93 3.94
N PHE A 47 -4.55 9.52 3.35
CA PHE A 47 -3.37 9.13 4.12
C PHE A 47 -2.58 10.34 4.59
N THR A 48 -1.95 10.18 5.75
CA THR A 48 -0.84 11.02 6.20
C THR A 48 0.46 10.23 6.08
N VAL A 49 1.59 10.93 6.02
CA VAL A 49 2.91 10.28 5.92
C VAL A 49 3.78 10.74 7.08
N ARG A 50 4.54 9.80 7.63
CA ARG A 50 5.51 10.05 8.70
C ARG A 50 6.86 9.49 8.27
N GLN A 51 7.92 10.24 8.58
CA GLN A 51 9.28 9.73 8.42
C GLN A 51 9.58 8.76 9.56
N GLN A 52 10.12 7.60 9.20
CA GLN A 52 10.59 6.56 10.11
C GLN A 52 12.00 6.15 9.71
N ILE A 53 12.68 5.41 10.59
CA ILE A 53 14.07 5.00 10.38
C ILE A 53 14.20 3.50 10.68
N ILE A 54 14.91 2.79 9.81
CA ILE A 54 15.39 1.42 10.04
C ILE A 54 16.92 1.42 9.94
N GLY A 55 17.60 1.09 11.04
CA GLY A 55 19.05 1.28 11.13
C GLY A 55 19.39 2.77 10.94
N GLU A 56 20.05 3.10 9.84
CA GLU A 56 20.38 4.47 9.43
C GLU A 56 19.53 4.98 8.24
N GLN A 57 18.58 4.17 7.77
CA GLN A 57 17.82 4.47 6.56
C GLN A 57 16.51 5.17 6.88
N PRO A 58 16.30 6.41 6.40
CA PRO A 58 15.00 7.03 6.47
C PRO A 58 14.06 6.40 5.43
N PHE A 59 12.79 6.31 5.77
CA PHE A 59 11.71 5.99 4.84
C PHE A 59 10.44 6.74 5.21
N LEU A 60 9.50 6.83 4.28
CA LEU A 60 8.21 7.49 4.47
C LEU A 60 7.10 6.46 4.57
N ALA A 61 6.51 6.32 5.75
CA ALA A 61 5.40 5.39 6.01
C ALA A 61 4.06 6.13 6.01
N SER A 62 3.08 5.57 5.30
CA SER A 62 1.70 6.04 5.34
C SER A 62 1.03 5.68 6.67
N SER A 63 -0.01 6.42 7.04
CA SER A 63 -1.03 5.94 7.96
C SER A 63 -1.73 4.69 7.40
N ASP A 64 -2.43 3.96 8.26
CA ASP A 64 -3.22 2.80 7.86
C ASP A 64 -4.26 3.16 6.79
N LEU A 65 -4.28 2.35 5.75
CA LEU A 65 -5.23 2.42 4.65
C LEU A 65 -6.13 1.20 4.66
N ASP A 66 -7.37 1.36 4.20
CA ASP A 66 -8.22 0.21 3.91
C ASP A 66 -7.60 -0.62 2.78
N ALA A 67 -7.45 -1.93 2.98
CA ALA A 67 -6.86 -2.81 1.97
C ALA A 67 -7.66 -2.86 0.66
N SER A 68 -8.96 -2.51 0.70
CA SER A 68 -9.83 -2.46 -0.47
C SER A 68 -9.77 -1.13 -1.23
N ASP A 69 -9.20 -0.07 -0.64
CA ASP A 69 -9.13 1.26 -1.25
C ASP A 69 -7.93 1.38 -2.19
N ARG A 70 -8.06 0.80 -3.38
CA ARG A 70 -7.04 0.84 -4.43
C ARG A 70 -6.71 2.28 -4.87
N ARG A 71 -7.65 3.22 -4.72
CA ARG A 71 -7.42 4.60 -5.17
C ARG A 71 -6.44 5.33 -4.26
N GLN A 72 -6.47 5.08 -2.95
CA GLN A 72 -5.47 5.66 -2.05
C GLN A 72 -4.07 5.11 -2.33
N GLU A 73 -3.96 3.84 -2.71
CA GLU A 73 -2.69 3.25 -3.15
C GLU A 73 -2.17 3.93 -4.43
N GLU A 74 -3.03 4.10 -5.45
CA GLU A 74 -2.67 4.84 -6.67
C GLU A 74 -2.24 6.27 -6.36
N LEU A 75 -3.01 6.98 -5.53
CA LEU A 75 -2.68 8.34 -5.11
C LEU A 75 -1.34 8.41 -4.38
N PHE A 76 -1.00 7.42 -3.56
CA PHE A 76 0.31 7.33 -2.91
C PHE A 76 1.43 7.19 -3.95
N ARG A 77 1.26 6.30 -4.93
CA ARG A 77 2.22 6.10 -6.03
C ARG A 77 2.36 7.32 -6.93
N GLU A 78 1.27 8.04 -7.18
CA GLU A 78 1.28 9.34 -7.89
C GLU A 78 1.98 10.44 -7.07
N THR A 79 1.90 10.38 -5.75
CA THR A 79 2.56 11.33 -4.83
C THR A 79 4.05 11.10 -4.73
N TYR A 80 4.46 9.83 -4.71
CA TYR A 80 5.84 9.38 -4.54
C TYR A 80 6.25 8.50 -5.73
N PRO A 81 6.32 9.07 -6.95
CA PRO A 81 6.64 8.27 -8.13
C PRO A 81 8.06 7.72 -8.03
N ILE A 82 8.25 6.46 -8.41
CA ILE A 82 9.58 5.86 -8.50
C ILE A 82 10.44 6.68 -9.49
N GLY A 83 11.64 7.07 -9.06
CA GLY A 83 12.54 7.97 -9.76
C GLY A 83 12.29 9.46 -9.48
N GLY A 84 11.20 9.82 -8.79
CA GLY A 84 10.92 11.19 -8.37
C GLY A 84 11.80 11.64 -7.20
N SER A 85 12.08 12.93 -7.14
CA SER A 85 12.86 13.58 -6.08
C SER A 85 11.95 14.12 -4.96
N LEU A 86 12.44 14.02 -3.73
CA LEU A 86 11.85 14.65 -2.54
C LEU A 86 12.95 15.36 -1.75
N VAL A 87 12.57 16.37 -0.98
CA VAL A 87 13.46 16.98 0.02
C VAL A 87 13.03 16.48 1.39
N LEU A 88 13.95 15.84 2.11
CA LEU A 88 13.76 15.39 3.49
C LEU A 88 14.64 16.18 4.44
N ASN A 89 14.12 16.41 5.65
CA ASN A 89 14.94 16.86 6.76
C ASN A 89 15.56 15.64 7.44
N LEU A 90 16.88 15.50 7.31
CA LEU A 90 17.65 14.38 7.84
C LEU A 90 18.74 14.91 8.77
N VAL A 91 19.21 14.05 9.67
CA VAL A 91 20.38 14.36 10.49
C VAL A 91 21.63 14.14 9.65
N ASP A 92 22.51 15.14 9.59
CA ASP A 92 23.80 15.06 8.90
C ASP A 92 24.86 14.30 9.73
N ALA A 93 26.07 14.17 9.19
CA ALA A 93 27.17 13.46 9.85
C ALA A 93 27.61 14.16 11.15
N GLU A 94 27.32 15.45 11.28
CA GLU A 94 27.63 16.32 12.39
C GLU A 94 26.49 16.38 13.44
N GLY A 95 25.38 15.68 13.21
CA GLY A 95 24.24 15.61 14.11
C GLY A 95 23.24 16.76 13.99
N ALA A 96 23.37 17.64 13.00
CA ALA A 96 22.45 18.74 12.72
C ALA A 96 21.38 18.33 11.70
N TRP A 97 20.21 18.98 11.76
CA TRP A 97 19.15 18.77 10.78
C TRP A 97 19.48 19.54 9.49
N ALA A 98 19.53 18.81 8.38
CA ALA A 98 19.78 19.34 7.05
C ALA A 98 18.73 18.85 6.04
N GLU A 99 18.35 19.73 5.12
CA GLU A 99 17.55 19.37 3.96
C GLU A 99 18.42 18.59 2.97
N ARG A 100 17.98 17.39 2.58
CA ARG A 100 18.64 16.54 1.60
C ARG A 100 17.65 16.13 0.53
N GLU A 101 18.04 16.30 -0.72
CA GLU A 101 17.33 15.72 -1.85
C GLU A 101 17.58 14.21 -1.88
N VAL A 102 16.49 13.44 -1.98
CA VAL A 102 16.47 11.99 -2.05
C VAL A 102 15.59 11.53 -3.20
N HIS A 103 15.82 10.33 -3.72
CA HIS A 103 15.07 9.80 -4.85
C HIS A 103 14.30 8.56 -4.47
N VAL A 104 13.00 8.54 -4.73
CA VAL A 104 12.17 7.36 -4.46
C VAL A 104 12.64 6.20 -5.34
N SER A 105 13.05 5.09 -4.74
CA SER A 105 13.49 3.88 -5.45
C SER A 105 12.40 2.81 -5.49
N ARG A 106 11.67 2.65 -4.38
CA ARG A 106 10.71 1.57 -4.18
C ARG A 106 9.51 2.04 -3.38
N ILE A 107 8.40 1.33 -3.60
CA ILE A 107 7.19 1.46 -2.80
C ILE A 107 6.84 0.09 -2.25
N GLY A 108 6.99 -0.07 -0.93
CA GLY A 108 6.60 -1.26 -0.21
C GLY A 108 5.13 -1.23 0.19
N ARG A 109 4.57 -2.42 0.40
CA ARG A 109 3.21 -2.62 0.88
C ARG A 109 3.26 -3.65 2.01
N SER A 110 2.67 -3.33 3.15
CA SER A 110 2.65 -4.20 4.32
C SER A 110 1.23 -4.38 4.87
N LEU A 111 0.95 -5.52 5.50
CA LEU A 111 -0.28 -5.72 6.25
C LEU A 111 -0.13 -5.08 7.64
N ARG A 112 -1.10 -4.27 8.04
CA ARG A 112 -1.17 -3.62 9.37
C ARG A 112 -2.26 -4.23 10.24
N ALA A 113 -3.31 -4.77 9.62
CA ALA A 113 -4.34 -5.55 10.28
C ALA A 113 -4.88 -6.61 9.31
N GLY A 114 -5.25 -7.78 9.84
CA GLY A 114 -5.86 -8.88 9.08
C GLY A 114 -7.36 -8.69 8.78
N TRP A 115 -7.93 -9.60 7.99
CA TRP A 115 -9.37 -9.63 7.70
C TRP A 115 -10.22 -9.93 8.95
N PRO A 116 -11.47 -9.45 9.02
CA PRO A 116 -12.23 -8.74 7.98
C PRO A 116 -11.92 -7.24 7.86
N GLN A 117 -11.17 -6.65 8.78
CA GLN A 117 -10.81 -5.23 8.78
C GLN A 117 -9.38 -5.04 8.27
N ALA A 118 -9.09 -5.59 7.09
CA ALA A 118 -7.73 -5.60 6.57
C ALA A 118 -7.24 -4.16 6.33
N ARG A 119 -6.13 -3.82 7.00
CA ARG A 119 -5.44 -2.55 6.83
C ARG A 119 -4.08 -2.77 6.20
N ILE A 120 -3.68 -1.87 5.32
CA ILE A 120 -2.35 -1.87 4.72
C ILE A 120 -1.59 -0.60 5.08
N GLY A 121 -0.28 -0.72 5.14
CA GLY A 121 0.66 0.41 5.14
C GLY A 121 1.37 0.47 3.79
N LEU A 122 1.66 1.68 3.33
CA LEU A 122 2.51 1.93 2.17
C LEU A 122 3.79 2.64 2.64
N THR A 123 4.92 2.21 2.11
CA THR A 123 6.22 2.80 2.45
C THR A 123 6.92 3.24 1.18
N ALA A 124 7.47 4.46 1.16
CA ALA A 124 8.41 4.88 0.11
C ALA A 124 9.84 4.83 0.64
N TYR A 125 10.71 4.14 -0.12
CA TYR A 125 12.14 3.99 0.15
C TYR A 125 12.97 4.78 -0.84
N PHE A 126 14.22 5.05 -0.47
CA PHE A 126 15.09 5.96 -1.20
C PHE A 126 16.33 5.28 -1.76
N ARG A 127 16.72 5.71 -2.96
CA ARG A 127 17.84 5.17 -3.74
C ARG A 127 19.16 5.27 -2.99
N GLU A 128 19.36 6.35 -2.24
CA GLU A 128 20.61 6.67 -1.55
C GLU A 128 21.02 5.61 -0.52
N TRP A 129 20.09 4.75 -0.10
CA TRP A 129 20.34 3.66 0.84
C TRP A 129 20.04 2.27 0.27
N GLU A 130 19.74 2.13 -1.02
CA GLU A 130 19.57 0.81 -1.64
C GLU A 130 20.81 -0.07 -1.42
N ASN A 131 20.57 -1.34 -1.09
CA ASN A 131 21.56 -2.37 -0.79
C ASN A 131 22.48 -2.10 0.41
N THR A 132 22.40 -0.96 1.08
CA THR A 132 23.28 -0.67 2.25
C THR A 132 22.92 -1.52 3.47
N GLU A 133 21.78 -2.19 3.46
CA GLU A 133 21.37 -3.17 4.49
C GLU A 133 22.02 -4.53 4.33
N PHE A 134 22.59 -4.82 3.15
CA PHE A 134 23.08 -6.15 2.83
C PHE A 134 24.59 -6.26 3.03
N PRO A 135 25.08 -7.44 3.43
CA PRO A 135 24.31 -8.62 3.82
C PRO A 135 23.68 -8.44 5.22
N ALA A 136 22.47 -8.99 5.41
CA ALA A 136 21.79 -9.01 6.71
C ALA A 136 21.51 -10.45 7.13
N VAL A 137 21.86 -10.79 8.38
CA VAL A 137 21.64 -12.14 8.93
C VAL A 137 20.76 -12.05 10.17
N PHE A 138 19.66 -12.80 10.15
CA PHE A 138 18.70 -12.85 11.25
C PHE A 138 18.66 -14.25 11.84
N PRO A 139 18.90 -14.41 13.15
CA PRO A 139 18.62 -15.66 13.83
C PRO A 139 17.11 -15.85 13.89
N VAL A 140 16.66 -17.07 13.62
CA VAL A 140 15.25 -17.43 13.59
C VAL A 140 14.97 -18.51 14.61
N LYS A 141 13.86 -18.34 15.32
CA LYS A 141 13.24 -19.41 16.11
C LYS A 141 11.96 -19.81 15.41
N GLY A 142 11.86 -21.08 15.05
CA GLY A 142 10.68 -21.59 14.36
C GLY A 142 10.61 -23.11 14.41
N THR A 143 9.48 -23.64 13.93
CA THR A 143 9.18 -25.08 13.93
C THR A 143 9.92 -25.86 12.85
N ASP A 144 10.40 -25.19 11.80
CA ASP A 144 10.85 -25.83 10.55
C ASP A 144 12.34 -26.17 10.54
N ARG A 145 12.99 -26.24 11.72
CA ARG A 145 14.44 -26.45 11.91
C ARG A 145 15.33 -25.41 11.23
N ILE A 146 14.76 -24.28 10.81
CA ILE A 146 15.50 -23.14 10.29
C ILE A 146 15.99 -22.31 11.47
N THR A 147 17.28 -22.02 11.46
CA THR A 147 17.95 -21.27 12.53
C THR A 147 18.42 -19.90 12.09
N THR A 148 18.62 -19.71 10.78
CA THR A 148 19.18 -18.47 10.22
C THR A 148 18.53 -18.14 8.89
N VAL A 149 18.32 -16.84 8.68
CA VAL A 149 17.92 -16.27 7.40
C VAL A 149 18.91 -15.19 7.03
N GLU A 150 19.51 -15.33 5.86
CA GLU A 150 20.44 -14.37 5.26
C GLU A 150 19.78 -13.67 4.07
N LEU A 151 19.93 -12.36 4.02
CA LEU A 151 19.40 -11.49 2.99
C LEU A 151 20.58 -10.78 2.33
N ASP A 152 20.61 -10.82 1.02
CA ASP A 152 21.62 -10.15 0.20
C ASP A 152 20.98 -9.47 -1.02
N GLU A 153 21.79 -8.91 -1.92
CA GLU A 153 21.27 -8.30 -3.15
C GLU A 153 20.53 -9.29 -4.07
N GLY A 154 20.85 -10.59 -3.96
CA GLY A 154 20.28 -11.65 -4.79
C GLY A 154 18.95 -12.17 -4.26
N GLY A 155 18.72 -12.14 -2.95
CA GLY A 155 17.46 -12.60 -2.36
C GLY A 155 17.59 -13.01 -0.90
N VAL A 156 16.86 -14.08 -0.56
CA VAL A 156 16.76 -14.64 0.79
C VAL A 156 17.23 -16.08 0.76
N THR A 157 18.07 -16.44 1.74
CA THR A 157 18.52 -17.81 1.98
C THR A 157 18.19 -18.21 3.41
N ALA A 158 17.57 -19.37 3.60
CA ALA A 158 17.27 -19.95 4.90
C ALA A 158 18.10 -21.21 5.12
N SER A 159 18.70 -21.31 6.31
CA SER A 159 19.62 -22.39 6.69
C SER A 159 19.22 -23.06 8.00
N ASP A 160 19.53 -24.35 8.12
CA ASP A 160 19.32 -25.14 9.33
C ASP A 160 20.47 -25.02 10.35
N ASP A 161 20.37 -25.77 11.45
CA ASP A 161 21.35 -25.81 12.54
C ASP A 161 22.73 -26.34 12.14
N ARG A 162 22.85 -26.94 10.95
CA ARG A 162 24.11 -27.41 10.36
C ARG A 162 24.65 -26.46 9.30
N ASN A 163 24.05 -25.26 9.17
CA ASN A 163 24.30 -24.31 8.09
C ASN A 163 24.03 -24.87 6.69
N ALA A 164 23.18 -25.90 6.56
CA ALA A 164 22.75 -26.38 5.25
C ALA A 164 21.63 -25.48 4.73
N VAL A 165 21.75 -25.02 3.49
CA VAL A 165 20.69 -24.25 2.81
C VAL A 165 19.49 -25.17 2.60
N VAL A 166 18.38 -24.85 3.24
CA VAL A 166 17.13 -25.62 3.13
C VAL A 166 16.12 -24.93 2.21
N TRP A 167 16.27 -23.63 1.98
CA TRP A 167 15.41 -22.87 1.08
C TRP A 167 16.08 -21.57 0.65
N SER A 168 15.82 -21.13 -0.57
CA SER A 168 16.24 -19.82 -1.05
C SER A 168 15.28 -19.30 -2.11
N ALA A 169 15.17 -17.97 -2.21
CA ALA A 169 14.35 -17.30 -3.21
C ALA A 169 14.98 -15.97 -3.60
N GLN A 170 14.92 -15.63 -4.89
CA GLN A 170 15.28 -14.30 -5.38
C GLN A 170 14.20 -13.27 -4.99
N TRP A 171 14.59 -12.00 -4.82
CA TRP A 171 13.63 -10.92 -4.50
C TRP A 171 12.45 -10.85 -5.47
N SER A 172 12.69 -11.08 -6.76
CA SER A 172 11.68 -11.07 -7.82
C SER A 172 10.62 -12.18 -7.69
N ALA A 173 10.97 -13.29 -7.04
CA ALA A 173 10.09 -14.43 -6.81
C ALA A 173 9.60 -14.50 -5.35
N LEU A 174 10.20 -13.72 -4.45
CA LEU A 174 9.90 -13.75 -3.02
C LEU A 174 8.51 -13.17 -2.74
N LEU A 175 7.66 -14.04 -2.22
CA LEU A 175 6.36 -13.70 -1.66
C LEU A 175 6.49 -13.68 -0.15
N PHE A 176 5.92 -12.66 0.50
CA PHE A 176 5.84 -12.62 1.95
C PHE A 176 4.43 -12.28 2.45
N SER A 177 4.13 -12.70 3.67
CA SER A 177 2.93 -12.32 4.43
C SER A 177 3.36 -11.96 5.85
N ASN A 178 2.96 -10.80 6.35
CA ASN A 178 3.33 -10.27 7.67
C ASN A 178 2.10 -10.14 8.57
N GLY A 179 1.60 -11.28 9.06
CA GLY A 179 0.41 -11.36 9.94
C GLY A 179 0.79 -11.54 11.40
N SER A 180 0.22 -12.55 12.06
CA SER A 180 0.74 -13.06 13.34
C SER A 180 2.16 -13.58 13.21
N ASP A 181 2.48 -14.12 12.04
CA ASP A 181 3.76 -14.73 11.69
C ASP A 181 4.26 -14.11 10.40
N ILE A 182 5.58 -14.12 10.20
CA ILE A 182 6.14 -13.87 8.87
C ILE A 182 6.16 -15.20 8.13
N VAL A 183 5.56 -15.21 6.94
CA VAL A 183 5.60 -16.36 6.03
C VAL A 183 6.28 -15.94 4.76
N LEU A 184 7.28 -16.71 4.33
CA LEU A 184 7.97 -16.55 3.07
C LEU A 184 7.62 -17.69 2.12
N GLY A 185 7.58 -17.40 0.83
CA GLY A 185 7.40 -18.41 -0.20
C GLY A 185 7.92 -17.93 -1.55
N ASP A 186 7.99 -18.84 -2.51
CA ASP A 186 8.49 -18.61 -3.87
C ASP A 186 7.45 -18.96 -4.96
N GLY A 187 6.23 -19.32 -4.54
CA GLY A 187 5.15 -19.75 -5.43
C GLY A 187 5.19 -21.23 -5.85
N THR A 188 6.19 -22.00 -5.44
CA THR A 188 6.35 -23.42 -5.78
C THR A 188 5.69 -24.39 -4.78
N GLY A 189 5.08 -23.84 -3.71
CA GLY A 189 4.32 -24.59 -2.71
C GLY A 189 5.07 -24.81 -1.39
N LYS A 190 6.39 -24.60 -1.35
CA LYS A 190 7.13 -24.54 -0.08
C LYS A 190 6.99 -23.14 0.52
N THR A 191 6.58 -23.09 1.78
CA THR A 191 6.55 -21.85 2.57
C THR A 191 7.38 -22.04 3.82
N ILE A 192 8.11 -20.99 4.21
CA ILE A 192 8.85 -20.94 5.46
C ILE A 192 8.12 -20.02 6.43
N ARG A 193 7.92 -20.48 7.66
CA ARG A 193 7.26 -19.70 8.72
C ARG A 193 8.25 -19.28 9.80
N PHE A 194 8.08 -18.04 10.24
CA PHE A 194 8.81 -17.42 11.34
C PHE A 194 7.81 -16.99 12.39
N ASP A 195 7.93 -17.53 13.60
CA ASP A 195 7.10 -17.12 14.73
C ASP A 195 7.39 -15.65 15.07
N HIS A 196 6.32 -14.94 15.44
CA HIS A 196 6.19 -13.49 15.67
C HIS A 196 7.46 -12.60 15.56
N PRO A 197 7.47 -11.59 14.68
CA PRO A 197 8.62 -10.71 14.45
C PRO A 197 8.85 -9.62 15.50
N ASP A 198 8.22 -9.66 16.69
CA ASP A 198 8.54 -8.73 17.79
C ASP A 198 10.04 -8.77 18.16
N GLY A 199 10.78 -9.82 17.76
CA GLY A 199 12.24 -9.89 17.85
C GLY A 199 13.03 -9.23 16.70
N HIS A 200 12.43 -8.99 15.53
CA HIS A 200 13.14 -8.62 14.29
C HIS A 200 12.37 -7.62 13.40
N PRO A 201 12.05 -6.39 13.86
CA PRO A 201 11.39 -5.37 13.03
C PRO A 201 12.19 -5.03 11.77
N ALA A 202 13.51 -5.18 11.81
CA ALA A 202 14.37 -4.94 10.65
C ALA A 202 14.18 -6.00 9.54
N LEU A 203 13.96 -7.26 9.91
CA LEU A 203 13.68 -8.32 8.94
C LEU A 203 12.38 -8.03 8.20
N GLU A 204 11.31 -7.72 8.94
CA GLU A 204 10.00 -7.44 8.35
C GLU A 204 10.07 -6.29 7.34
N GLU A 205 10.72 -5.19 7.71
CA GLU A 205 10.83 -4.02 6.83
C GLU A 205 11.67 -4.30 5.57
N LEU A 206 12.73 -5.11 5.67
CA LEU A 206 13.49 -5.56 4.49
C LEU A 206 12.63 -6.40 3.54
N LEU A 207 11.81 -7.28 4.10
CA LEU A 207 10.85 -8.07 3.31
C LEU A 207 9.79 -7.19 2.66
N ILE A 208 9.33 -6.13 3.35
CA ILE A 208 8.40 -5.14 2.78
C ILE A 208 9.07 -4.32 1.65
N LYS A 209 10.35 -3.98 1.79
CA LYS A 209 11.12 -3.20 0.82
C LYS A 209 11.39 -3.97 -0.47
N TYR A 210 11.84 -5.23 -0.36
CA TYR A 210 12.34 -5.99 -1.50
C TYR A 210 11.43 -7.14 -1.95
N GLY A 211 10.57 -7.66 -1.07
CA GLY A 211 9.64 -8.75 -1.38
C GLY A 211 8.29 -8.27 -1.89
N THR A 212 7.47 -9.24 -2.32
CA THR A 212 6.10 -8.97 -2.77
C THR A 212 5.08 -9.44 -1.73
N LEU A 213 4.29 -8.53 -1.18
CA LEU A 213 3.23 -8.88 -0.24
C LEU A 213 2.15 -9.73 -0.94
N LYS A 214 1.96 -10.95 -0.44
CA LYS A 214 0.84 -11.82 -0.81
C LYS A 214 0.26 -12.40 0.47
N GLN A 215 -1.03 -12.15 0.70
CA GLN A 215 -1.74 -12.83 1.79
C GLN A 215 -1.73 -14.33 1.50
N MET A 216 -0.98 -15.06 2.30
CA MET A 216 -0.93 -16.51 2.27
C MET A 216 -1.93 -17.00 3.32
N HIS A 217 -3.04 -17.55 2.84
CA HIS A 217 -4.06 -18.15 3.70
C HIS A 217 -3.50 -19.42 4.35
N PHE A 218 -3.82 -19.57 5.63
CA PHE A 218 -3.64 -20.80 6.38
C PHE A 218 -4.94 -21.61 6.30
#